data_AF-A0A2U2DVD8-F1
#
_entry.id   AF-A0A2U2DVD8-F1
#
_cell.length_a   1.000
_cell.length_b   1.000
_cell.length_c   1.000
_cell.angle_alpha   90.00
_cell.angle_beta   90.00
_cell.angle_gamma   90.00
#
_symmetry.space_group_name_H-M   'P 1'
#
loop_
_entity.id
_entity.type
_entity.pdbx_description
1 polymer ?
#
loop_
_entity_poly.entity_id
_entity_poly.type
_entity_poly.pdbx_seq_one_letter_code
_entity_poly.pdbx_strand_id
1 'polypeptide(L)'
;MRIFAALVFSIIWSGSAAAQWYYQGEESAFGAGGTHIALAANGRYGFGIRCQNGDLNFVFITPEEISTDQATVLSSSQLKLLLRVDDMPANTLAGVADSSDGKLRVTAVASADEVGQIRDAKKRLAVAASIGTEVFHEIKFTSRGSTKVIEKVLSGCGVR
;
A
#
# COMPACT_ATOMS: atom_id res chain seq x y z
N MET A 1 -46.16 42.85 15.69
CA MET A 1 -45.42 41.87 16.53
C MET A 1 -45.56 40.50 15.89
N ARG A 2 -44.47 39.69 15.83
CA ARG A 2 -44.33 38.30 15.33
C ARG A 2 -43.63 38.20 13.95
N ILE A 3 -42.30 38.19 13.91
CA ILE A 3 -41.30 37.12 14.13
C ILE A 3 -40.71 36.69 12.76
N PHE A 4 -39.45 37.07 12.57
CA PHE A 4 -38.53 36.62 11.53
C PHE A 4 -38.32 35.10 11.62
N ALA A 5 -38.40 34.39 10.50
CA ALA A 5 -37.86 33.04 10.37
C ALA A 5 -36.75 33.05 9.31
N ALA A 6 -35.53 33.37 9.74
CA ALA A 6 -34.33 33.25 8.93
C ALA A 6 -33.94 31.77 8.87
N LEU A 7 -34.06 31.17 7.69
CA LEU A 7 -33.73 29.77 7.43
C LEU A 7 -32.21 29.66 7.24
N VAL A 8 -31.52 29.32 8.32
CA VAL A 8 -30.06 29.10 8.35
C VAL A 8 -29.75 27.80 7.63
N PHE A 9 -29.26 27.90 6.39
CA PHE A 9 -28.80 26.76 5.60
C PHE A 9 -27.35 26.41 6.02
N SER A 10 -27.21 25.57 7.04
CA SER A 10 -25.91 25.06 7.49
C SER A 10 -25.34 24.07 6.47
N ILE A 11 -24.49 24.56 5.57
CA ILE A 11 -23.68 23.72 4.68
C ILE A 11 -22.60 23.05 5.53
N ILE A 12 -22.89 21.87 6.06
CA ILE A 12 -21.90 20.99 6.70
C ILE A 12 -21.09 20.32 5.60
N TRP A 13 -20.14 21.05 5.02
CA TRP A 13 -19.04 20.46 4.24
C TRP A 13 -17.94 20.04 5.22
N SER A 14 -18.11 18.87 5.83
CA SER A 14 -17.08 18.25 6.66
C SER A 14 -16.90 16.81 6.24
N GLY A 15 -16.10 16.64 5.19
CA GLY A 15 -15.76 15.32 4.67
C GLY A 15 -14.50 15.41 3.81
N SER A 16 -13.43 16.03 4.32
CA SER A 16 -12.10 15.67 3.84
C SER A 16 -11.86 14.22 4.25
N ALA A 17 -12.32 13.28 3.43
CA ALA A 17 -11.84 11.91 3.48
C ALA A 17 -10.32 12.00 3.24
N ALA A 18 -9.59 12.02 4.35
CA ALA A 18 -8.16 12.24 4.41
C ALA A 18 -7.47 11.29 3.44
N ALA A 19 -6.44 11.80 2.76
CA ALA A 19 -5.59 10.98 1.90
C ALA A 19 -5.10 9.77 2.71
N GLN A 20 -5.46 8.57 2.27
CA GLN A 20 -5.12 7.32 2.96
C GLN A 20 -3.64 6.95 2.76
N TRP A 21 -2.96 7.66 1.85
CA TRP A 21 -1.57 7.43 1.46
C TRP A 21 -0.62 8.36 2.20
N TYR A 22 0.42 7.78 2.78
CA TYR A 22 1.48 8.46 3.50
C TYR A 22 2.82 8.22 2.83
N TYR A 23 3.64 9.26 2.77
CA TYR A 23 5.01 9.19 2.28
C TYR A 23 5.99 9.29 3.45
N GLN A 24 7.00 8.44 3.47
CA GLN A 24 8.16 8.54 4.34
C GLN A 24 9.43 8.39 3.49
N GLY A 25 10.37 9.31 3.64
CA GLY A 25 11.65 9.25 2.91
C GLY A 25 12.80 9.49 3.88
N GLU A 26 13.87 8.75 3.69
CA GLU A 26 15.12 8.89 4.44
C GLU A 26 16.30 8.80 3.46
N GLU A 27 17.15 9.82 3.46
CA GLU A 27 18.39 9.83 2.68
C GLU A 27 19.49 9.03 3.42
N SER A 28 20.35 8.33 2.68
CA SER A 28 21.48 7.65 3.30
C SER A 28 22.54 8.64 3.75
N ALA A 29 22.96 8.55 5.00
CA ALA A 29 24.12 9.28 5.51
C ALA A 29 25.45 8.87 4.86
N PHE A 30 25.49 7.74 4.14
CA PHE A 30 26.70 7.17 3.53
C PHE A 30 26.67 7.18 2.00
N GLY A 31 25.75 7.94 1.39
CA GLY A 31 25.66 8.07 -0.07
C GLY A 31 25.09 6.84 -0.80
N ALA A 32 24.61 5.83 -0.07
CA ALA A 32 23.76 4.79 -0.67
C ALA A 32 22.39 5.38 -1.04
N GLY A 33 21.64 4.76 -1.96
CA GLY A 33 20.28 5.21 -2.27
C GLY A 33 19.42 5.26 -1.01
N GLY A 34 18.62 6.31 -0.85
CA GLY A 34 17.72 6.47 0.29
C GLY A 34 16.62 5.39 0.36
N THR A 35 15.90 5.34 1.46
CA THR A 35 14.67 4.55 1.59
C THR A 35 13.47 5.46 1.40
N HIS A 36 12.58 5.11 0.47
CA HIS A 36 11.36 5.86 0.16
C HIS A 36 10.14 4.94 0.21
N ILE A 37 9.17 5.28 1.05
CA ILE A 37 8.00 4.44 1.32
C ILE A 37 6.73 5.23 1.05
N ALA A 38 5.82 4.62 0.31
CA ALA A 38 4.42 5.03 0.14
C ALA A 38 3.55 3.97 0.82
N LEU A 39 2.72 4.34 1.78
CA LEU A 39 1.88 3.38 2.51
C LEU A 39 0.43 3.85 2.58
N ALA A 40 -0.50 2.92 2.36
CA ALA A 40 -1.91 3.06 2.68
C ALA A 40 -2.32 2.07 3.76
N ALA A 41 -3.19 2.50 4.68
CA ALA A 41 -3.72 1.66 5.75
C ALA A 41 -5.24 1.48 5.61
N ASN A 42 -5.76 0.29 5.89
CA ASN A 42 -7.19 0.03 6.05
C ASN A 42 -7.41 -0.88 7.26
N GLY A 43 -7.94 -0.32 8.34
CA GLY A 43 -8.07 -1.01 9.62
C GLY A 43 -6.71 -1.47 10.13
N ARG A 44 -6.52 -2.78 10.26
CA ARG A 44 -5.26 -3.40 10.71
C ARG A 44 -4.35 -3.86 9.57
N TYR A 45 -4.70 -3.55 8.33
CA TYR A 45 -3.91 -3.88 7.14
C TYR A 45 -3.13 -2.67 6.65
N GLY A 46 -1.92 -2.91 6.16
CA GLY A 46 -1.10 -1.91 5.47
C GLY A 46 -0.68 -2.42 4.09
N PHE A 47 -0.70 -1.58 3.08
CA PHE A 47 -0.16 -1.88 1.76
C PHE A 47 0.62 -0.70 1.22
N GLY A 48 1.75 -0.95 0.59
CA GLY A 48 2.61 0.11 0.13
C GLY A 48 3.69 -0.29 -0.85
N ILE A 49 4.44 0.71 -1.26
CA ILE A 49 5.62 0.60 -2.10
C ILE A 49 6.82 1.05 -1.27
N ARG A 50 7.87 0.25 -1.24
CA ARG A 50 9.17 0.61 -0.66
C ARG A 50 10.21 0.59 -1.78
N CYS A 51 10.85 1.73 -2.01
CA CYS A 51 12.13 1.80 -2.69
C CYS A 51 13.25 1.77 -1.66
N GLN A 52 14.23 0.90 -1.85
CA GLN A 52 15.46 0.91 -1.07
C GLN A 52 16.62 0.59 -2.00
N ASN A 53 17.64 1.45 -2.05
CA ASN A 53 18.80 1.28 -2.95
C ASN A 53 18.43 1.11 -4.44
N GLY A 54 17.31 1.69 -4.88
CA GLY A 54 16.79 1.56 -6.26
C GLY A 54 15.85 0.37 -6.47
N ASP A 55 15.75 -0.55 -5.51
CA ASP A 55 14.87 -1.72 -5.60
C ASP A 55 13.45 -1.37 -5.14
N LEU A 56 12.49 -1.47 -6.06
CA LEU A 56 11.07 -1.30 -5.79
C LEU A 56 10.45 -2.62 -5.31
N ASN A 57 9.75 -2.55 -4.19
CA ASN A 57 9.05 -3.67 -3.60
C ASN A 57 7.65 -3.25 -3.16
N PHE A 58 6.66 -4.10 -3.39
CA PHE A 58 5.38 -4.04 -2.70
C PHE A 58 5.52 -4.64 -1.31
N VAL A 59 4.88 -4.00 -0.34
CA VAL A 59 4.84 -4.44 1.05
C VAL A 59 3.38 -4.54 1.47
N PHE A 60 2.96 -5.72 1.93
CA PHE A 60 1.62 -5.97 2.45
C PHE A 60 1.70 -6.52 3.88
N ILE A 61 1.17 -5.76 4.83
CA ILE A 61 1.15 -6.08 6.27
C ILE A 61 -0.26 -6.52 6.63
N THR A 62 -0.36 -7.68 7.29
CA THR A 62 -1.62 -8.29 7.72
C THR A 62 -1.73 -8.24 9.26
N PRO A 63 -2.93 -8.42 9.84
CA PRO A 63 -3.09 -8.47 11.29
C PRO A 63 -2.62 -9.79 11.91
N GLU A 64 -2.31 -10.80 11.09
CA GLU A 64 -1.90 -12.13 11.53
C GLU A 64 -0.58 -12.07 12.27
N GLU A 65 -0.55 -12.71 13.43
CA GLU A 65 0.66 -12.83 14.24
C GLU A 65 1.49 -14.00 13.75
N ILE A 66 2.79 -13.75 13.57
CA ILE A 66 3.70 -14.76 13.07
C ILE A 66 5.10 -14.57 13.66
N SER A 67 5.73 -15.68 14.04
CA SER A 67 7.14 -15.69 14.40
C SER A 67 8.03 -15.69 13.14
N THR A 68 9.31 -15.34 13.31
CA THR A 68 10.30 -15.39 12.22
C THR A 68 10.41 -16.80 11.61
N ASP A 69 10.37 -17.84 12.44
CA ASP A 69 10.45 -19.24 11.99
C ASP A 69 9.23 -19.62 11.15
N GLN A 70 8.04 -19.24 11.60
CA GLN A 70 6.80 -19.46 10.85
C GLN A 70 6.81 -18.71 9.52
N ALA A 71 7.28 -17.46 9.49
CA ALA A 71 7.40 -16.67 8.26
C ALA A 71 8.42 -17.28 7.28
N THR A 72 9.51 -17.86 7.79
CA THR A 72 10.50 -18.58 6.99
C THR A 72 9.88 -19.82 6.32
N VAL A 73 9.10 -20.59 7.06
CA VAL A 73 8.34 -21.72 6.50
C VAL A 73 7.35 -21.24 5.45
N LEU A 74 6.61 -20.16 5.71
CA LEU A 74 5.65 -19.59 4.75
C LEU A 74 6.32 -19.09 3.47
N SER A 75 7.52 -18.52 3.55
CA SER A 75 8.30 -18.12 2.38
C SER A 75 8.67 -19.31 1.48
N SER A 76 8.79 -20.52 2.05
CA SER A 76 9.08 -21.74 1.27
C SER A 76 7.84 -22.30 0.55
N SER A 77 6.62 -21.86 0.88
CA SER A 77 5.36 -22.43 0.37
C SER A 77 4.86 -21.79 -0.93
N GLN A 78 5.74 -21.16 -1.72
CA GLN A 78 5.37 -20.42 -2.94
C GLN A 78 4.29 -19.36 -2.71
N LEU A 79 4.39 -18.63 -1.61
CA LEU A 79 3.51 -17.51 -1.28
C LEU A 79 3.47 -16.50 -2.43
N LYS A 80 2.28 -15.99 -2.74
CA LYS A 80 2.06 -14.99 -3.78
C LYS A 80 1.33 -13.78 -3.23
N LEU A 81 1.74 -12.60 -3.68
CA LEU A 81 1.00 -11.36 -3.50
C LEU A 81 0.12 -11.14 -4.74
N LEU A 82 -1.19 -11.03 -4.53
CA LEU A 82 -2.14 -10.68 -5.57
C LEU A 82 -2.43 -9.19 -5.49
N LEU A 83 -2.30 -8.50 -6.62
CA LEU A 83 -2.58 -7.07 -6.72
C LEU A 83 -3.53 -6.82 -7.89
N ARG A 84 -4.66 -6.19 -7.61
CA ARG A 84 -5.55 -5.63 -8.64
C ARG A 84 -5.66 -4.13 -8.45
N VAL A 85 -5.39 -3.39 -9.52
CA VAL A 85 -5.54 -1.95 -9.57
C VAL A 85 -6.78 -1.61 -10.37
N ASP A 86 -7.71 -0.88 -9.76
CA ASP A 86 -9.04 -0.58 -10.28
C ASP A 86 -9.77 -1.83 -10.79
N ASP A 87 -10.11 -1.85 -12.08
CA ASP A 87 -10.81 -2.96 -12.74
C ASP A 87 -9.90 -3.73 -13.72
N MET A 88 -8.58 -3.55 -13.60
CA MET A 88 -7.61 -4.30 -14.39
C MET A 88 -7.53 -5.77 -13.95
N PRO A 89 -6.96 -6.67 -14.77
CA PRO A 89 -6.62 -8.02 -14.34
C PRO A 89 -5.76 -8.01 -13.07
N ALA A 90 -5.85 -9.07 -12.27
CA ALA A 90 -5.00 -9.20 -11.09
C ALA A 90 -3.60 -9.68 -11.49
N ASN A 91 -2.58 -8.95 -11.04
CA ASN A 91 -1.19 -9.38 -11.12
C ASN A 91 -0.91 -10.37 -9.99
N THR A 92 -0.12 -11.40 -10.30
CA THR A 92 0.30 -12.43 -9.36
C THR A 92 1.81 -12.35 -9.22
N LEU A 93 2.28 -11.96 -8.04
CA LEU A 93 3.68 -11.68 -7.77
C LEU A 93 4.23 -12.70 -6.79
N ALA A 94 5.46 -13.16 -7.00
CA ALA A 94 6.14 -14.01 -6.04
C ALA A 94 6.35 -13.21 -4.74
N GLY A 95 5.79 -13.73 -3.64
CA GLY A 95 5.84 -13.11 -2.33
C GLY A 95 6.83 -13.82 -1.41
N VAL A 96 7.50 -13.05 -0.57
CA VAL A 96 8.33 -13.54 0.53
C VAL A 96 7.69 -13.05 1.83
N ALA A 97 7.52 -13.95 2.79
CA ALA A 97 7.01 -13.63 4.11
C ALA A 97 8.14 -13.35 5.09
N ASP A 98 7.98 -12.30 5.88
CA ASP A 98 8.77 -12.05 7.08
C ASP A 98 7.86 -11.62 8.25
N SER A 99 8.45 -11.53 9.44
CA SER A 99 7.78 -10.98 10.62
C SER A 99 8.25 -9.53 10.82
N SER A 100 7.31 -8.60 10.82
CA SER A 100 7.54 -7.18 11.11
C SER A 100 6.68 -6.81 12.31
N ASP A 101 7.31 -6.46 13.43
CA ASP A 101 6.63 -6.18 14.70
C ASP A 101 5.69 -7.31 15.15
N GLY A 102 6.10 -8.56 14.90
CA GLY A 102 5.31 -9.76 15.22
C GLY A 102 4.13 -10.01 14.27
N LYS A 103 3.99 -9.23 13.20
CA LYS A 103 2.94 -9.35 12.19
C LYS A 103 3.48 -9.90 10.89
N LEU A 104 2.64 -10.66 10.19
CA LEU A 104 2.98 -11.16 8.86
C LEU A 104 3.05 -10.00 7.86
N ARG A 105 4.23 -9.86 7.26
CA ARG A 105 4.48 -8.97 6.14
C ARG A 105 4.88 -9.78 4.92
N VAL A 106 4.19 -9.54 3.81
CA VAL A 106 4.48 -10.13 2.50
C VAL A 106 5.14 -9.07 1.64
N THR A 107 6.35 -9.36 1.15
CA THR A 107 7.10 -8.50 0.24
C THR A 107 7.14 -9.14 -1.14
N ALA A 108 6.92 -8.37 -2.19
CA ALA A 108 7.06 -8.82 -3.58
C ALA A 108 7.83 -7.78 -4.39
N VAL A 109 8.68 -8.21 -5.32
CA VAL A 109 9.37 -7.30 -6.24
C VAL A 109 8.33 -6.59 -7.09
N ALA A 110 8.48 -5.29 -7.25
CA ALA A 110 7.59 -4.44 -8.02
C ALA A 110 8.32 -3.85 -9.23
N SER A 111 7.67 -3.84 -10.38
CA SER A 111 8.15 -3.08 -11.55
C SER A 111 7.70 -1.61 -11.48
N ALA A 112 8.43 -0.75 -12.19
CA ALA A 112 8.05 0.65 -12.35
C ALA A 112 6.64 0.80 -12.97
N ASP A 113 6.29 -0.06 -13.93
CA ASP A 113 4.99 -0.05 -14.60
C ASP A 113 3.85 -0.36 -13.62
N GLU A 114 4.01 -1.38 -12.77
CA GLU A 114 3.01 -1.74 -11.76
C GLU A 114 2.85 -0.65 -10.70
N VAL A 115 3.94 -0.03 -10.28
CA VAL A 115 3.90 1.12 -9.37
C VAL A 115 3.21 2.31 -10.03
N GLY A 116 3.47 2.55 -11.33
CA GLY A 116 2.82 3.56 -12.15
C GLY A 116 1.31 3.33 -12.28
N GLN A 117 0.86 2.08 -12.41
CA GLN A 117 -0.56 1.74 -12.38
C GLN A 117 -1.23 2.19 -11.08
N ILE A 118 -0.58 1.98 -9.93
CA ILE A 118 -1.11 2.41 -8.62
C ILE A 118 -1.12 3.94 -8.50
N ARG A 119 -0.09 4.62 -9.00
CA ARG A 119 -0.04 6.10 -9.07
C ARG A 119 -1.24 6.65 -9.83
N ASP A 120 -1.61 5.99 -10.93
CA ASP A 120 -2.61 6.47 -11.86
C ASP A 120 -4.04 5.99 -11.52
N ALA A 121 -4.17 5.05 -10.58
CA ALA A 121 -5.42 4.45 -10.15
C ALA A 121 -6.47 5.48 -9.69
N LYS A 122 -7.73 5.30 -10.12
CA LYS A 122 -8.83 6.23 -9.87
C LYS A 122 -9.86 5.74 -8.88
N LYS A 123 -9.95 4.43 -8.66
CA LYS A 123 -11.00 3.81 -7.84
C LYS A 123 -10.42 3.19 -6.58
N ARG A 124 -9.67 2.10 -6.71
CA ARG A 124 -9.29 1.23 -5.59
C ARG A 124 -8.16 0.29 -5.96
N LEU A 125 -7.49 -0.21 -4.92
CA LEU A 125 -6.59 -1.35 -5.02
C LEU A 125 -7.22 -2.51 -4.26
N ALA A 126 -7.13 -3.72 -4.77
CA ALA A 126 -7.39 -4.93 -4.01
C ALA A 126 -6.09 -5.71 -3.88
N VAL A 127 -5.77 -6.13 -2.66
CA VAL A 127 -4.53 -6.83 -2.31
C VAL A 127 -4.90 -8.06 -1.52
N ALA A 128 -4.22 -9.17 -1.80
CA ALA A 128 -4.38 -10.42 -1.06
C ALA A 128 -3.07 -11.21 -1.04
N ALA A 129 -2.97 -12.14 -0.10
CA ALA A 129 -1.96 -13.19 -0.12
C ALA A 129 -2.57 -14.48 -0.68
N SER A 130 -1.79 -15.35 -1.32
CA SER A 130 -2.28 -16.65 -1.76
C SER A 130 -1.21 -17.73 -1.71
N ILE A 131 -1.64 -18.97 -1.47
CA ILE A 131 -0.81 -20.18 -1.50
C ILE A 131 -1.56 -21.21 -2.34
N GLY A 132 -0.92 -21.71 -3.40
CA GLY A 132 -1.62 -22.55 -4.37
C GLY A 132 -2.81 -21.81 -5.00
N THR A 133 -4.01 -22.34 -4.77
CA THR A 133 -5.29 -21.77 -5.23
C THR A 133 -6.06 -21.04 -4.13
N GLU A 134 -5.59 -21.09 -2.89
CA GLU A 134 -6.27 -20.50 -1.74
C GLU A 134 -5.84 -19.03 -1.57
N VAL A 135 -6.83 -18.16 -1.37
CA VAL A 135 -6.64 -16.71 -1.19
C VAL A 135 -6.92 -16.36 0.26
N PHE A 136 -6.00 -15.62 0.85
CA PHE A 136 -6.03 -15.16 2.23
C PHE A 136 -5.91 -13.64 2.28
N HIS A 137 -6.40 -13.04 3.37
CA HIS A 137 -6.19 -11.62 3.64
C HIS A 137 -6.61 -10.68 2.51
N GLU A 138 -7.70 -10.98 1.79
CA GLU A 138 -8.22 -10.08 0.75
C GLU A 138 -8.75 -8.78 1.38
N ILE A 139 -8.18 -7.66 0.97
CA ILE A 139 -8.55 -6.33 1.45
C ILE A 139 -8.48 -5.30 0.33
N LYS A 140 -9.24 -4.22 0.47
CA LYS A 140 -9.27 -3.11 -0.49
C LYS A 140 -8.71 -1.84 0.13
N PHE A 141 -7.92 -1.10 -0.64
CA PHE A 141 -7.41 0.22 -0.29
C PHE A 141 -7.97 1.27 -1.25
N THR A 142 -8.19 2.49 -0.77
CA THR A 142 -8.51 3.60 -1.68
C THR A 142 -7.27 3.98 -2.49
N SER A 143 -7.43 4.37 -3.75
CA SER A 143 -6.35 5.01 -4.51
C SER A 143 -6.25 6.51 -4.25
N ARG A 144 -7.20 7.09 -3.50
CA ARG A 144 -7.23 8.54 -3.24
C ARG A 144 -5.96 9.01 -2.53
N GLY A 145 -5.19 9.85 -3.22
CA GLY A 145 -3.94 10.40 -2.71
C GLY A 145 -2.69 9.61 -3.12
N SER A 146 -2.83 8.47 -3.81
CA SER A 146 -1.70 7.64 -4.24
C SER A 146 -0.79 8.39 -5.21
N THR A 147 -1.34 9.16 -6.15
CA THR A 147 -0.58 9.83 -7.23
C THR A 147 0.63 10.61 -6.70
N LYS A 148 0.41 11.62 -5.86
CA LYS A 148 1.49 12.48 -5.36
C LYS A 148 2.48 11.74 -4.45
N VAL A 149 1.99 10.74 -3.70
CA VAL A 149 2.82 9.98 -2.75
C VAL A 149 3.73 9.02 -3.50
N ILE A 150 3.20 8.33 -4.52
CA ILE A 150 3.95 7.38 -5.33
C ILE A 150 4.92 8.11 -6.28
N GLU A 151 4.55 9.27 -6.82
CA GLU A 151 5.48 10.12 -7.58
C GLU A 151 6.74 10.46 -6.77
N LYS A 152 6.59 10.76 -5.47
CA LYS A 152 7.73 11.00 -4.58
C LYS A 152 8.60 9.77 -4.39
N VAL A 153 7.99 8.58 -4.26
CA VAL A 153 8.75 7.32 -4.17
C VAL A 153 9.52 7.05 -5.45
N LEU A 154 8.86 7.11 -6.61
CA LEU A 154 9.52 6.89 -7.91
C LEU A 154 10.68 7.88 -8.12
N SER A 155 10.45 9.16 -7.82
CA SER A 155 11.48 10.19 -7.91
C SER A 155 12.67 9.92 -6.99
N GLY A 156 12.41 9.57 -5.72
CA GLY A 156 13.46 9.19 -4.77
C GLY A 156 14.19 7.91 -5.14
N CYS A 157 13.51 7.02 -5.86
CA CYS A 157 14.08 5.77 -6.37
C CYS A 157 14.93 5.94 -7.63
N GLY A 158 14.95 7.13 -8.23
CA GLY A 158 15.63 7.37 -9.51
C GLY A 158 14.88 6.79 -10.72
N VAL A 159 13.62 6.41 -10.55
CA VAL A 159 12.75 5.89 -11.61
C VAL A 159 11.90 7.05 -12.12
N ARG A 160 12.06 7.43 -13.40
CA ARG A 160 11.29 8.48 -14.06
C ARG A 160 10.29 7.90 -15.05
#